data_AF-A0A845DFI7-F1
#
_entry.id   AF-A0A845DFI7-F1
#
_cell.length_a   1.000
_cell.length_b   1.000
_cell.length_c   1.000
_cell.angle_alpha   90.00
_cell.angle_beta   90.00
_cell.angle_gamma   90.00
#
_symmetry.space_group_name_H-M   'P 1'
#
loop_
_entity.id
_entity.type
_entity.pdbx_description
1 polymer ?
#
loop_
_entity_poly.entity_id
_entity_poly.type
_entity_poly.pdbx_seq_one_letter_code
_entity_poly.pdbx_strand_id
1 'polypeptide(L)'
;MSRFKDAEPILAAAEHWKRRCLLGAQSLFTEWSLWTREGFDKLNELYVKRAKDGLSATSFLSQLEDKLKPGPPDASCLWAEMTWVYHLIQSSMKAVTKRDRIREIWSWSGRDFPADHDLLNDAVLGTGVANLGIPYNVLAWKEFRYFATVMLRWFSLKIDERESLLDHPWDCASWLDAGESVENRMFRQVMLFLLFPDEFEPITESHKRKIVAALGNGNRLEPADAVAIDREVLAIRHRLEREYPGEIDFYRSPIEELWRGTEEPSPGSYSPTQARQDLFLDPDHFDRLLTSIKSGKNLILQGPPGTGKTFIARRIAWCL
;
A
#
# COMPACT_ATOMS: atom_id res chain seq x y z
N MET A 1 13.56 -19.74 3.51
CA MET A 1 12.93 -19.78 4.86
C MET A 1 12.48 -18.36 5.12
N SER A 2 11.17 -18.13 5.27
CA SER A 2 10.58 -16.78 5.39
C SER A 2 11.30 -15.98 6.47
N ARG A 3 11.87 -14.83 6.07
CA ARG A 3 12.48 -13.85 6.98
C ARG A 3 11.49 -13.54 8.11
N PHE A 4 10.26 -13.18 7.75
CA PHE A 4 9.16 -12.93 8.69
C PHE A 4 8.54 -14.23 9.23
N LYS A 5 9.08 -14.77 10.33
CA LYS A 5 8.52 -16.00 10.95
C LYS A 5 7.03 -15.88 11.28
N ASP A 6 6.61 -14.72 11.78
CA ASP A 6 5.21 -14.47 12.12
C ASP A 6 4.33 -14.17 10.89
N ALA A 7 4.92 -14.02 9.70
CA ALA A 7 4.20 -13.82 8.44
C ALA A 7 4.19 -15.05 7.54
N GLU A 8 4.66 -16.22 7.99
CA GLU A 8 4.62 -17.45 7.20
C GLU A 8 3.22 -17.77 6.64
N PRO A 9 2.12 -17.68 7.42
CA PRO A 9 0.77 -17.88 6.87
C PRO A 9 0.39 -16.84 5.81
N ILE A 10 0.87 -15.61 5.96
CA ILE A 10 0.60 -14.49 5.05
C ILE A 10 1.32 -14.72 3.71
N LEU A 11 2.60 -15.11 3.76
CA LEU A 11 3.39 -15.37 2.55
C LEU A 11 2.94 -16.66 1.84
N ALA A 12 2.52 -17.69 2.59
CA ALA A 12 1.91 -18.87 2.00
C ALA A 12 0.59 -18.53 1.28
N ALA A 13 -0.22 -17.66 1.89
CA ALA A 13 -1.45 -17.15 1.26
C ALA A 13 -1.16 -16.27 0.02
N ALA A 14 -0.08 -15.48 0.05
CA ALA A 14 0.38 -14.70 -1.09
C ALA A 14 0.86 -15.59 -2.25
N GLU A 15 1.59 -16.66 -1.97
CA GLU A 15 2.00 -17.65 -2.97
C GLU A 15 0.79 -18.38 -3.57
N HIS A 16 -0.22 -18.69 -2.75
CA HIS A 16 -1.48 -19.24 -3.24
C HIS A 16 -2.19 -18.26 -4.19
N TRP A 17 -2.27 -16.98 -3.83
CA TRP A 17 -2.81 -15.93 -4.69
C TRP A 17 -2.02 -15.80 -6.01
N LYS A 18 -0.68 -15.80 -5.95
CA LYS A 18 0.20 -15.76 -7.13
C LYS A 18 -0.14 -16.88 -8.11
N ARG A 19 -0.17 -18.13 -7.64
CA ARG A 19 -0.43 -19.29 -8.51
C ARG A 19 -1.87 -19.36 -9.01
N ARG A 20 -2.84 -19.24 -8.10
CA ARG A 20 -4.24 -19.46 -8.43
C ARG A 20 -4.83 -18.30 -9.24
N CYS A 21 -4.51 -17.08 -8.87
CA CYS A 21 -5.14 -15.90 -9.45
C CYS A 21 -4.29 -15.31 -10.58
N LEU A 22 -3.03 -14.97 -10.32
CA LEU A 22 -2.21 -14.24 -11.31
C LEU A 22 -1.82 -15.11 -12.51
N LEU A 23 -1.55 -16.40 -12.28
CA LEU A 23 -1.26 -17.37 -13.33
C LEU A 23 -2.52 -18.12 -13.77
N GLY A 24 -3.30 -18.66 -12.83
CA GLY A 24 -4.47 -19.49 -13.11
C GLY A 24 -5.73 -18.74 -13.54
N ALA A 25 -5.81 -17.42 -13.35
CA ALA A 25 -7.01 -16.61 -13.59
C ALA A 25 -8.27 -17.07 -12.81
N GLN A 26 -8.06 -17.74 -11.67
CA GLN A 26 -9.12 -18.28 -10.82
C GLN A 26 -9.43 -17.37 -9.61
N SER A 27 -10.59 -17.57 -9.00
CA SER A 27 -10.98 -16.98 -7.71
C SER A 27 -10.11 -17.49 -6.57
N LEU A 28 -9.83 -16.63 -5.57
CA LEU A 28 -9.19 -17.02 -4.32
C LEU A 28 -10.05 -17.94 -3.47
N PHE A 29 -11.37 -17.72 -3.45
CA PHE A 29 -12.26 -18.37 -2.49
C PHE A 29 -13.17 -19.43 -3.10
N THR A 30 -13.21 -19.54 -4.43
CA THR A 30 -14.11 -20.44 -5.16
C THR A 30 -13.40 -21.14 -6.32
N GLU A 31 -14.05 -22.12 -6.95
CA GLU A 31 -13.52 -22.86 -8.09
C GLU A 31 -13.72 -22.16 -9.45
N TRP A 32 -14.36 -20.99 -9.47
CA TRP A 32 -14.67 -20.30 -10.72
C TRP A 32 -13.51 -19.42 -11.19
N SER A 33 -13.47 -19.17 -12.51
CA SER A 33 -12.62 -18.11 -13.07
C SER A 33 -13.15 -16.74 -12.63
N LEU A 34 -12.26 -15.88 -12.09
CA LEU A 34 -12.67 -14.58 -11.55
C LEU A 34 -11.62 -13.48 -11.81
N TRP A 35 -10.34 -13.77 -11.55
CA TRP A 35 -9.23 -12.87 -11.86
C TRP A 35 -8.91 -12.94 -13.35
N THR A 36 -9.81 -12.44 -14.19
CA THR A 36 -9.66 -12.48 -15.65
C THR A 36 -9.56 -11.08 -16.23
N ARG A 37 -9.09 -10.99 -17.48
CA ARG A 37 -9.03 -9.72 -18.21
C ARG A 37 -10.41 -9.08 -18.32
N GLU A 38 -11.42 -9.87 -18.61
CA GLU A 38 -12.82 -9.45 -18.74
C GLU A 38 -13.36 -8.91 -17.42
N GLY A 39 -13.02 -9.56 -16.29
CA GLY A 39 -13.38 -9.10 -14.96
C GLY A 39 -12.78 -7.72 -14.64
N PHE A 40 -11.47 -7.55 -14.89
CA PHE A 40 -10.80 -6.28 -14.65
C PHE A 40 -11.21 -5.17 -15.63
N ASP A 41 -11.52 -5.50 -16.87
CA ASP A 41 -12.08 -4.53 -17.81
C ASP A 41 -13.44 -4.04 -17.32
N LYS A 42 -14.28 -4.95 -16.80
CA LYS A 42 -15.56 -4.55 -16.23
C LYS A 42 -15.44 -3.66 -15.01
N LEU A 43 -14.49 -3.96 -14.11
CA LEU A 43 -14.18 -3.10 -12.97
C LEU A 43 -13.67 -1.72 -13.41
N ASN A 44 -12.85 -1.67 -14.45
CA ASN A 44 -12.36 -0.42 -15.02
C ASN A 44 -13.50 0.46 -15.58
N GLU A 45 -14.48 -0.14 -16.26
CA GLU A 45 -15.68 0.56 -16.74
C GLU A 45 -16.58 1.07 -15.62
N LEU A 46 -16.87 0.22 -14.63
CA LEU A 46 -17.82 0.54 -13.55
C LEU A 46 -17.25 1.57 -12.58
N TYR A 47 -15.95 1.43 -12.24
CA TYR A 47 -15.32 2.22 -11.20
C TYR A 47 -14.32 3.22 -11.73
N VAL A 48 -13.22 2.76 -12.35
CA VAL A 48 -12.02 3.59 -12.61
C VAL A 48 -12.32 4.74 -13.55
N LYS A 49 -13.01 4.49 -14.67
CA LYS A 49 -13.40 5.54 -15.64
C LYS A 49 -14.44 6.53 -15.09
N ARG A 50 -15.15 6.17 -14.02
CA ARG A 50 -16.27 6.93 -13.45
C ARG A 50 -15.97 7.48 -12.06
N ALA A 51 -14.76 7.30 -11.55
CA ALA A 51 -14.39 7.72 -10.19
C ALA A 51 -14.26 9.24 -10.14
N LYS A 52 -14.82 9.85 -9.08
CA LYS A 52 -14.59 11.26 -8.77
C LYS A 52 -13.37 11.36 -7.85
N ASP A 53 -12.52 12.35 -8.07
CA ASP A 53 -11.38 12.61 -7.20
C ASP A 53 -11.81 13.22 -5.85
N GLY A 54 -10.96 13.10 -4.83
CA GLY A 54 -11.15 13.79 -3.54
C GLY A 54 -12.10 13.11 -2.54
N LEU A 55 -12.30 11.80 -2.64
CA LEU A 55 -13.20 11.04 -1.77
C LEU A 55 -12.58 10.74 -0.40
N SER A 56 -13.38 10.86 0.66
CA SER A 56 -13.08 10.28 1.97
C SER A 56 -13.29 8.76 1.96
N ALA A 57 -12.66 8.02 2.88
CA ALA A 57 -12.79 6.56 2.95
C ALA A 57 -14.26 6.08 3.12
N THR A 58 -15.07 6.76 3.93
CA THR A 58 -16.50 6.43 4.10
C THR A 58 -17.29 6.71 2.81
N SER A 59 -16.99 7.83 2.14
CA SER A 59 -17.62 8.14 0.85
C SER A 59 -17.17 7.21 -0.28
N PHE A 60 -15.99 6.61 -0.15
CA PHE A 60 -15.46 5.65 -1.12
C PHE A 60 -16.25 4.35 -1.11
N LEU A 61 -16.50 3.76 0.07
CA LEU A 61 -17.24 2.50 0.15
C LEU A 61 -18.68 2.62 -0.34
N SER A 62 -19.40 3.67 0.07
CA SER A 62 -20.78 3.90 -0.39
C SER A 62 -20.85 4.09 -1.90
N GLN A 63 -19.93 4.86 -2.50
CA GLN A 63 -19.87 4.97 -3.96
C GLN A 63 -19.45 3.68 -4.65
N LEU A 64 -18.65 2.85 -3.99
CA LEU A 64 -18.28 1.55 -4.52
C LEU A 64 -19.51 0.63 -4.57
N GLU A 65 -20.31 0.59 -3.50
CA GLU A 65 -21.57 -0.16 -3.48
C GLU A 65 -22.49 0.29 -4.62
N ASP A 66 -22.75 1.60 -4.75
CA ASP A 66 -23.62 2.17 -5.79
C ASP A 66 -23.19 1.78 -7.21
N LYS A 67 -21.89 1.53 -7.42
CA LYS A 67 -21.32 1.18 -8.72
C LYS A 67 -21.28 -0.32 -8.97
N LEU A 68 -20.99 -1.13 -7.96
CA LEU A 68 -20.81 -2.58 -8.10
C LEU A 68 -22.11 -3.35 -7.97
N LYS A 69 -23.00 -2.97 -7.04
CA LYS A 69 -24.26 -3.66 -6.77
C LYS A 69 -25.21 -3.78 -7.98
N PRO A 70 -25.35 -2.77 -8.87
CA PRO A 70 -26.15 -2.93 -10.09
C PRO A 70 -25.39 -3.64 -11.23
N GLY A 71 -24.10 -3.93 -11.04
CA GLY A 71 -23.24 -4.59 -12.03
C GLY A 71 -23.32 -6.12 -11.97
N PRO A 72 -22.50 -6.82 -12.79
CA PRO A 72 -22.40 -8.27 -12.74
C PRO A 72 -21.91 -8.75 -11.35
N PRO A 73 -22.44 -9.85 -10.81
CA PRO A 73 -22.03 -10.39 -9.50
C PRO A 73 -20.52 -10.59 -9.35
N ASP A 74 -19.86 -11.00 -10.44
CA ASP A 74 -18.41 -11.23 -10.47
C ASP A 74 -17.60 -9.96 -10.14
N ALA A 75 -18.10 -8.77 -10.46
CA ALA A 75 -17.42 -7.51 -10.16
C ALA A 75 -17.29 -7.29 -8.64
N SER A 76 -18.37 -7.55 -7.90
CA SER A 76 -18.38 -7.47 -6.43
C SER A 76 -17.50 -8.55 -5.79
N CYS A 77 -17.56 -9.78 -6.30
CA CYS A 77 -16.66 -10.87 -5.86
C CYS A 77 -15.18 -10.54 -6.10
N LEU A 78 -14.84 -10.07 -7.30
CA LEU A 78 -13.46 -9.70 -7.66
C LEU A 78 -12.94 -8.55 -6.79
N TRP A 79 -13.77 -7.54 -6.53
CA TRP A 79 -13.37 -6.44 -5.64
C TRP A 79 -13.18 -6.90 -4.19
N ALA A 80 -14.01 -7.81 -3.70
CA ALA A 80 -13.85 -8.40 -2.37
C ALA A 80 -12.52 -9.17 -2.26
N GLU A 81 -12.14 -9.93 -3.28
CA GLU A 81 -10.84 -10.62 -3.33
C GLU A 81 -9.66 -9.66 -3.46
N MET A 82 -9.77 -8.58 -4.24
CA MET A 82 -8.79 -7.49 -4.23
C MET A 82 -8.64 -6.87 -2.84
N THR A 83 -9.76 -6.72 -2.12
CA THR A 83 -9.77 -6.16 -0.77
C THR A 83 -9.07 -7.07 0.23
N TRP A 84 -9.16 -8.39 0.05
CA TRP A 84 -8.38 -9.35 0.81
C TRP A 84 -6.88 -9.14 0.60
N VAL A 85 -6.40 -9.03 -0.65
CA VAL A 85 -4.98 -8.77 -0.96
C VAL A 85 -4.53 -7.43 -0.38
N TYR A 86 -5.35 -6.39 -0.51
CA TYR A 86 -5.09 -5.04 0.00
C TYR A 86 -4.83 -4.99 1.52
N HIS A 87 -5.49 -5.84 2.28
CA HIS A 87 -5.39 -5.91 3.74
C HIS A 87 -4.39 -6.96 4.25
N LEU A 88 -3.85 -7.80 3.36
CA LEU A 88 -3.12 -9.01 3.73
C LEU A 88 -1.92 -8.72 4.64
N ILE A 89 -1.13 -7.69 4.32
CA ILE A 89 0.06 -7.33 5.12
C ILE A 89 -0.19 -6.25 6.19
N GLN A 90 -1.40 -5.72 6.31
CA GLN A 90 -1.69 -4.64 7.25
C GLN A 90 -1.69 -5.11 8.70
N SER A 91 -0.87 -4.52 9.56
CA SER A 91 -0.88 -4.78 11.01
C SER A 91 -1.82 -3.84 11.80
N SER A 92 -2.25 -2.71 11.22
CA SER A 92 -3.06 -1.70 11.92
C SER A 92 -4.57 -2.01 11.99
N MET A 93 -5.03 -3.06 11.30
CA MET A 93 -6.45 -3.42 11.18
C MET A 93 -6.68 -4.84 11.70
N LYS A 94 -7.70 -5.02 12.55
CA LYS A 94 -8.03 -6.32 13.14
C LYS A 94 -8.57 -7.29 12.07
N ALA A 95 -8.27 -8.58 12.22
CA ALA A 95 -8.74 -9.64 11.31
C ALA A 95 -10.26 -9.61 11.08
N VAL A 96 -11.04 -9.46 12.17
CA VAL A 96 -12.51 -9.37 12.08
C VAL A 96 -12.96 -8.22 11.20
N THR A 97 -12.35 -7.04 11.32
CA THR A 97 -12.70 -5.87 10.51
C THR A 97 -12.33 -6.07 9.04
N LYS A 98 -11.21 -6.75 8.75
CA LYS A 98 -10.84 -7.13 7.39
C LYS A 98 -11.87 -8.08 6.78
N ARG A 99 -12.23 -9.15 7.50
CA ARG A 99 -13.27 -10.11 7.08
C ARG A 99 -14.62 -9.45 6.85
N ASP A 100 -15.06 -8.60 7.77
CA ASP A 100 -16.36 -7.93 7.66
C ASP A 100 -16.41 -7.03 6.42
N ARG A 101 -15.30 -6.32 6.12
CA ARG A 101 -15.19 -5.52 4.89
C ARG A 101 -15.26 -6.39 3.64
N ILE A 102 -14.53 -7.50 3.60
CA ILE A 102 -14.53 -8.43 2.46
C ILE A 102 -15.93 -9.03 2.28
N ARG A 103 -16.57 -9.47 3.36
CA ARG A 103 -17.93 -10.03 3.36
C ARG A 103 -18.97 -9.01 2.89
N GLU A 104 -18.89 -7.77 3.37
CA GLU A 104 -19.77 -6.68 2.96
C GLU A 104 -19.69 -6.46 1.44
N ILE A 105 -18.49 -6.31 0.90
CA ILE A 105 -18.29 -6.12 -0.54
C ILE A 105 -18.78 -7.35 -1.33
N TRP A 106 -18.47 -8.56 -0.87
CA TRP A 106 -18.92 -9.79 -1.51
C TRP A 106 -20.44 -9.89 -1.55
N SER A 107 -21.13 -9.46 -0.48
CA SER A 107 -22.60 -9.55 -0.37
C SER A 107 -23.33 -8.75 -1.45
N TRP A 108 -22.70 -7.72 -2.03
CA TRP A 108 -23.26 -6.96 -3.15
C TRP A 108 -23.40 -7.79 -4.43
N SER A 109 -22.74 -8.95 -4.52
CA SER A 109 -22.92 -9.92 -5.61
C SER A 109 -24.24 -10.69 -5.51
N GLY A 110 -24.87 -10.72 -4.33
CA GLY A 110 -26.00 -11.60 -4.03
C GLY A 110 -25.64 -13.09 -3.87
N ARG A 111 -24.35 -13.45 -3.87
CA ARG A 111 -23.87 -14.82 -3.68
C ARG A 111 -23.51 -15.11 -2.23
N ASP A 112 -23.55 -16.38 -1.88
CA ASP A 112 -23.12 -16.85 -0.56
C ASP A 112 -21.63 -16.57 -0.36
N PHE A 113 -21.29 -16.01 0.81
CA PHE A 113 -19.91 -15.71 1.17
C PHE A 113 -19.23 -16.97 1.73
N PRO A 114 -18.06 -17.39 1.21
CA PRO A 114 -17.35 -18.57 1.69
C PRO A 114 -16.64 -18.30 3.03
N ALA A 115 -17.43 -18.10 4.10
CA ALA A 115 -16.95 -17.60 5.39
C ALA A 115 -15.91 -18.51 6.08
N ASP A 116 -15.98 -19.81 5.81
CA ASP A 116 -15.11 -20.83 6.41
C ASP A 116 -13.85 -21.13 5.59
N HIS A 117 -13.58 -20.33 4.54
CA HIS A 117 -12.39 -20.51 3.71
C HIS A 117 -11.10 -20.24 4.49
N ASP A 118 -10.08 -21.10 4.34
CA ASP A 118 -8.83 -21.02 5.12
C ASP A 118 -8.13 -19.65 4.99
N LEU A 119 -8.18 -19.04 3.81
CA LEU A 119 -7.60 -17.71 3.58
C LEU A 119 -8.25 -16.57 4.40
N LEU A 120 -9.42 -16.79 5.01
CA LEU A 120 -10.12 -15.79 5.83
C LEU A 120 -9.82 -15.93 7.33
N ASN A 121 -9.07 -16.95 7.74
CA ASN A 121 -8.81 -17.22 9.16
C ASN A 121 -7.87 -16.17 9.80
N ASP A 122 -7.78 -16.21 11.13
CA ASP A 122 -6.96 -15.26 11.91
C ASP A 122 -5.46 -15.46 11.72
N ALA A 123 -5.00 -16.66 11.34
CA ALA A 123 -3.58 -16.88 11.06
C ALA A 123 -3.13 -16.07 9.84
N VAL A 124 -4.01 -15.92 8.83
CA VAL A 124 -3.73 -15.14 7.62
C VAL A 124 -4.02 -13.65 7.81
N LEU A 125 -5.14 -13.29 8.44
CA LEU A 125 -5.59 -11.89 8.51
C LEU A 125 -5.23 -11.16 9.82
N GLY A 126 -4.74 -11.86 10.85
CA GLY A 126 -4.57 -11.34 12.20
C GLY A 126 -3.27 -10.60 12.49
N THR A 127 -2.12 -11.17 12.12
CA THR A 127 -0.81 -10.65 12.56
C THR A 127 -0.41 -9.39 11.81
N GLY A 128 -0.61 -9.38 10.48
CA GLY A 128 -0.06 -8.35 9.60
C GLY A 128 1.48 -8.31 9.62
N VAL A 129 2.07 -7.62 8.65
CA VAL A 129 3.54 -7.52 8.49
C VAL A 129 4.01 -6.08 8.60
N ALA A 130 3.21 -5.13 8.14
CA ALA A 130 3.63 -3.75 7.96
C ALA A 130 2.56 -2.75 8.40
N ASN A 131 3.03 -1.65 8.98
CA ASN A 131 2.24 -0.45 9.16
C ASN A 131 2.37 0.42 7.91
N LEU A 132 1.35 0.39 7.06
CA LEU A 132 1.37 1.07 5.75
C LEU A 132 1.09 2.59 5.83
N GLY A 133 0.98 3.12 7.04
CA GLY A 133 0.71 4.54 7.29
C GLY A 133 -0.75 4.95 7.12
N ILE A 134 -1.10 6.11 7.69
CA ILE A 134 -2.46 6.69 7.62
C ILE A 134 -2.92 6.92 6.17
N PRO A 135 -2.09 7.46 5.25
CA PRO A 135 -2.53 7.78 3.90
C PRO A 135 -3.00 6.57 3.11
N TYR A 136 -2.47 5.37 3.38
CA TYR A 136 -2.88 4.15 2.69
C TYR A 136 -4.39 3.91 2.83
N ASN A 137 -4.92 4.01 4.06
CA ASN A 137 -6.35 3.82 4.31
C ASN A 137 -7.20 5.03 3.92
N VAL A 138 -6.71 6.26 4.11
CA VAL A 138 -7.44 7.48 3.76
C VAL A 138 -7.59 7.63 2.24
N LEU A 139 -6.55 7.24 1.49
CA LEU A 139 -6.50 7.29 0.03
C LEU A 139 -6.69 5.90 -0.59
N ALA A 140 -7.41 5.00 0.08
CA ALA A 140 -7.66 3.63 -0.41
C ALA A 140 -8.22 3.62 -1.83
N TRP A 141 -9.05 4.60 -2.19
CA TRP A 141 -9.58 4.75 -3.56
C TRP A 141 -8.48 4.88 -4.63
N LYS A 142 -7.37 5.58 -4.33
CA LYS A 142 -6.21 5.67 -5.21
C LYS A 142 -5.44 4.34 -5.27
N GLU A 143 -5.28 3.66 -4.14
CA GLU A 143 -4.62 2.35 -4.07
C GLU A 143 -5.39 1.29 -4.88
N PHE A 144 -6.72 1.21 -4.73
CA PHE A 144 -7.57 0.30 -5.50
C PHE A 144 -7.63 0.67 -6.98
N ARG A 145 -7.61 1.97 -7.33
CA ARG A 145 -7.50 2.42 -8.72
C ARG A 145 -6.18 1.95 -9.33
N TYR A 146 -5.07 2.12 -8.61
CA TYR A 146 -3.77 1.61 -9.02
C TYR A 146 -3.81 0.08 -9.20
N PHE A 147 -4.34 -0.65 -8.20
CA PHE A 147 -4.43 -2.10 -8.24
C PHE A 147 -5.24 -2.61 -9.45
N ALA A 148 -6.44 -2.07 -9.67
CA ALA A 148 -7.29 -2.46 -10.81
C ALA A 148 -6.60 -2.17 -12.15
N THR A 149 -5.89 -1.04 -12.26
CA THR A 149 -5.16 -0.65 -13.47
C THR A 149 -4.00 -1.60 -13.75
N VAL A 150 -3.23 -1.95 -12.72
CA VAL A 150 -2.13 -2.93 -12.82
C VAL A 150 -2.66 -4.30 -13.19
N MET A 151 -3.75 -4.77 -12.58
CA MET A 151 -4.33 -6.07 -12.92
C MET A 151 -4.89 -6.11 -14.35
N LEU A 152 -5.52 -5.04 -14.84
CA LEU A 152 -5.94 -4.96 -16.23
C LEU A 152 -4.75 -5.08 -17.21
N ARG A 153 -3.62 -4.41 -16.89
CA ARG A 153 -2.37 -4.56 -17.66
C ARG A 153 -1.82 -5.98 -17.55
N TRP A 154 -1.79 -6.55 -16.35
CA TRP A 154 -1.30 -7.91 -16.08
C TRP A 154 -2.04 -8.95 -16.92
N PHE A 155 -3.38 -8.90 -16.88
CA PHE A 155 -4.22 -9.83 -17.62
C PHE A 155 -4.28 -9.55 -19.13
N SER A 156 -3.65 -8.47 -19.61
CA SER A 156 -3.42 -8.23 -21.04
C SER A 156 -2.11 -8.84 -21.55
N LEU A 157 -1.20 -9.26 -20.67
CA LEU A 157 -0.01 -10.04 -21.01
C LEU A 157 -0.38 -11.49 -21.35
N LYS A 158 0.45 -12.14 -22.17
CA LYS A 158 0.40 -13.60 -22.37
C LYS A 158 0.88 -14.33 -21.11
N ILE A 159 0.53 -15.61 -20.99
CA ILE A 159 0.90 -16.40 -19.82
C ILE A 159 2.43 -16.51 -19.65
N ASP A 160 3.18 -16.77 -20.72
CA ASP A 160 4.66 -16.85 -20.68
C ASP A 160 5.31 -15.55 -20.19
N GLU A 161 4.73 -14.38 -20.54
CA GLU A 161 5.22 -13.08 -20.06
C GLU A 161 4.94 -12.90 -18.57
N ARG A 162 3.78 -13.35 -18.08
CA ARG A 162 3.44 -13.31 -16.65
C ARG A 162 4.35 -14.22 -15.84
N GLU A 163 4.59 -15.44 -16.32
CA GLU A 163 5.53 -16.39 -15.71
C GLU A 163 6.92 -15.78 -15.64
N SER A 164 7.42 -15.23 -16.76
CA SER A 164 8.72 -14.56 -16.81
C SER A 164 8.82 -13.42 -15.79
N LEU A 165 7.81 -12.55 -15.68
CA LEU A 165 7.84 -11.46 -14.69
C LEU A 165 7.79 -11.99 -13.25
N LEU A 166 7.05 -13.07 -12.99
CA LEU A 166 6.95 -13.69 -11.67
C LEU A 166 8.19 -14.48 -11.24
N ASP A 167 9.11 -14.75 -12.17
CA ASP A 167 10.42 -15.36 -11.92
C ASP A 167 11.57 -14.34 -11.87
N HIS A 168 11.33 -13.10 -12.33
CA HIS A 168 12.33 -12.03 -12.39
C HIS A 168 11.86 -10.81 -11.58
N PRO A 169 12.16 -10.74 -10.27
CA PRO A 169 11.60 -9.75 -9.36
C PRO A 169 11.82 -8.30 -9.77
N TRP A 170 13.00 -8.00 -10.30
CA TRP A 170 13.38 -6.65 -10.74
C TRP A 170 12.69 -6.23 -12.04
N ASP A 171 12.49 -7.17 -12.97
CA ASP A 171 11.77 -6.92 -14.21
C ASP A 171 10.28 -6.70 -13.91
N CYS A 172 9.72 -7.43 -12.93
CA CYS A 172 8.38 -7.19 -12.41
C CYS A 172 8.25 -5.78 -11.81
N ALA A 173 9.20 -5.35 -10.99
CA ALA A 173 9.21 -4.01 -10.41
C ALA A 173 9.29 -2.92 -11.50
N SER A 174 10.20 -3.05 -12.47
CA SER A 174 10.28 -2.14 -13.61
C SER A 174 8.99 -2.14 -14.43
N TRP A 175 8.34 -3.29 -14.62
CA TRP A 175 7.07 -3.39 -15.32
C TRP A 175 5.93 -2.68 -14.59
N LEU A 176 5.85 -2.80 -13.26
CA LEU A 176 4.86 -2.06 -12.45
C LEU A 176 5.01 -0.55 -12.65
N ASP A 177 6.26 -0.07 -12.72
CA ASP A 177 6.61 1.35 -12.80
C ASP A 177 6.43 1.96 -14.20
N ALA A 178 6.41 1.14 -15.25
CA ALA A 178 6.33 1.61 -16.64
C ALA A 178 4.93 2.12 -17.10
N GLY A 179 3.97 2.34 -16.20
CA GLY A 179 2.59 2.71 -16.53
C GLY A 179 2.29 4.21 -16.46
N GLU A 180 1.56 4.75 -17.44
CA GLU A 180 0.98 6.11 -17.34
C GLU A 180 0.06 6.22 -16.11
N SER A 181 0.11 7.36 -15.41
CA SER A 181 -0.72 7.64 -14.21
C SER A 181 -0.48 6.74 -12.99
N VAL A 182 0.61 5.95 -12.99
CA VAL A 182 1.08 5.25 -11.79
C VAL A 182 1.88 6.23 -10.95
N GLU A 183 1.19 7.02 -10.12
CA GLU A 183 1.86 7.68 -8.99
C GLU A 183 2.56 6.58 -8.16
N ASN A 184 3.76 6.83 -7.63
CA ASN A 184 4.39 5.90 -6.69
C ASN A 184 3.46 5.70 -5.48
N ARG A 185 2.76 4.56 -5.46
CA ARG A 185 1.75 4.21 -4.46
C ARG A 185 2.32 3.25 -3.43
N MET A 186 1.77 3.27 -2.23
CA MET A 186 2.18 2.30 -1.20
C MET A 186 1.76 0.88 -1.58
N PHE A 187 0.66 0.69 -2.34
CA PHE A 187 0.26 -0.64 -2.79
C PHE A 187 1.25 -1.28 -3.78
N ARG A 188 2.05 -0.50 -4.52
CA ARG A 188 3.19 -1.04 -5.28
C ARG A 188 4.14 -1.84 -4.37
N GLN A 189 4.49 -1.26 -3.22
CA GLN A 189 5.38 -1.88 -2.24
C GLN A 189 4.77 -3.13 -1.64
N VAL A 190 3.45 -3.10 -1.37
CA VAL A 190 2.69 -4.25 -0.90
C VAL A 190 2.74 -5.39 -1.91
N MET A 191 2.48 -5.10 -3.20
CA MET A 191 2.52 -6.12 -4.26
C MET A 191 3.90 -6.75 -4.40
N LEU A 192 4.95 -5.94 -4.47
CA LEU A 192 6.32 -6.43 -4.59
C LEU A 192 6.72 -7.27 -3.39
N PHE A 193 6.39 -6.83 -2.17
CA PHE A 193 6.65 -7.61 -0.97
C PHE A 193 5.89 -8.95 -0.94
N LEU A 194 4.61 -8.97 -1.34
CA LEU A 194 3.81 -10.19 -1.39
C LEU A 194 4.33 -11.21 -2.42
N LEU A 195 4.85 -10.73 -3.55
CA LEU A 195 5.36 -11.59 -4.64
C LEU A 195 6.82 -12.01 -4.44
N PHE A 196 7.61 -11.15 -3.80
CA PHE A 196 9.07 -11.24 -3.70
C PHE A 196 9.56 -10.74 -2.33
N PRO A 197 9.20 -11.43 -1.23
CA PRO A 197 9.47 -10.97 0.14
C PRO A 197 10.96 -10.98 0.52
N ASP A 198 11.78 -11.70 -0.26
CA ASP A 198 13.22 -11.76 -0.07
C ASP A 198 13.92 -10.56 -0.76
N GLU A 199 13.41 -10.06 -1.88
CA GLU A 199 14.01 -8.93 -2.59
C GLU A 199 13.49 -7.57 -2.12
N PHE A 200 12.22 -7.49 -1.72
CA PHE A 200 11.55 -6.21 -1.45
C PHE A 200 11.07 -6.06 -0.02
N GLU A 201 11.07 -4.81 0.43
CA GLU A 201 10.57 -4.42 1.75
C GLU A 201 9.23 -3.68 1.65
N PRO A 202 8.26 -3.95 2.56
CA PRO A 202 6.98 -3.24 2.63
C PRO A 202 7.13 -1.89 3.35
N ILE A 203 8.10 -1.09 2.91
CA ILE A 203 8.48 0.21 3.48
C ILE A 203 7.99 1.33 2.56
N THR A 204 7.52 2.44 3.13
CA THR A 204 7.10 3.60 2.34
C THR A 204 8.29 4.21 1.58
N GLU A 205 8.04 4.77 0.39
CA GLU A 205 9.08 5.45 -0.42
C GLU A 205 9.86 6.52 0.36
N SER A 206 9.16 7.32 1.16
CA SER A 206 9.80 8.35 2.00
C SER A 206 10.79 7.73 2.98
N HIS A 207 10.43 6.61 3.62
CA HIS A 207 11.31 5.91 4.55
C HIS A 207 12.45 5.17 3.83
N LYS A 208 12.21 4.56 2.67
CA LYS A 208 13.28 3.96 1.85
C LYS A 208 14.36 4.99 1.53
N ARG A 209 13.97 6.20 1.13
CA ARG A 209 14.91 7.30 0.89
C ARG A 209 15.69 7.72 2.14
N LYS A 210 15.06 7.76 3.31
CA LYS A 210 15.76 8.05 4.58
C LYS A 210 16.75 6.95 4.95
N ILE A 211 16.35 5.69 4.78
CA ILE A 211 17.21 4.51 4.97
C ILE A 211 18.43 4.59 4.05
N VAL A 212 18.21 4.83 2.76
CA VAL A 212 19.30 4.97 1.78
C VAL A 212 20.19 6.17 2.08
N ALA A 213 19.62 7.31 2.48
CA ALA A 213 20.41 8.49 2.83
C ALA A 213 21.29 8.27 4.07
N ALA A 214 20.78 7.56 5.08
CA ALA A 214 21.49 7.33 6.33
C ALA A 214 22.46 6.14 6.27
N LEU A 215 22.09 5.08 5.57
CA LEU A 215 22.79 3.78 5.58
C LEU A 215 23.32 3.36 4.21
N GLY A 216 22.99 4.06 3.13
CA GLY A 216 23.51 3.74 1.80
C GLY A 216 25.01 3.99 1.67
N ASN A 217 25.61 3.51 0.58
CA ASN A 217 27.05 3.67 0.34
C ASN A 217 27.44 5.03 -0.25
N GLY A 218 26.60 6.06 -0.10
CA GLY A 218 26.80 7.38 -0.71
C GLY A 218 26.46 7.46 -2.21
N ASN A 219 25.82 6.42 -2.77
CA ASN A 219 25.34 6.42 -4.14
C ASN A 219 24.32 7.54 -4.36
N ARG A 220 24.57 8.42 -5.33
CA ARG A 220 23.59 9.43 -5.74
C ARG A 220 22.54 8.77 -6.63
N LEU A 221 21.41 8.43 -6.04
CA LEU A 221 20.27 7.86 -6.76
C LEU A 221 19.34 8.98 -7.25
N GLU A 222 18.82 8.81 -8.46
CA GLU A 222 17.75 9.68 -8.96
C GLU A 222 16.48 9.45 -8.15
N PRO A 223 15.86 10.49 -7.55
CA PRO A 223 14.69 10.29 -6.69
C PRO A 223 13.50 9.61 -7.37
N ALA A 224 13.40 9.72 -8.69
CA ALA A 224 12.33 9.11 -9.48
C ALA A 224 12.53 7.60 -9.75
N ASP A 225 13.74 7.07 -9.54
CA ASP A 225 14.07 5.67 -9.82
C ASP A 225 13.78 4.78 -8.59
N ALA A 226 12.52 4.37 -8.45
CA ALA A 226 12.07 3.52 -7.35
C ALA A 226 12.78 2.16 -7.32
N VAL A 227 13.08 1.58 -8.48
CA VAL A 227 13.80 0.29 -8.58
C VAL A 227 15.23 0.41 -8.08
N ALA A 228 15.94 1.50 -8.42
CA ALA A 228 17.28 1.73 -7.88
C ALA A 228 17.27 1.90 -6.35
N ILE A 229 16.26 2.60 -5.81
CA ILE A 229 16.07 2.73 -4.36
C ILE A 229 15.82 1.36 -3.72
N ASP A 230 14.96 0.52 -4.31
CA ASP A 230 14.70 -0.84 -3.83
C ASP A 230 15.97 -1.70 -3.78
N ARG A 231 16.81 -1.63 -4.83
CA ARG A 231 18.10 -2.33 -4.88
C ARG A 231 19.06 -1.89 -3.78
N GLU A 232 19.14 -0.58 -3.51
CA GLU A 232 20.01 -0.07 -2.44
C GLU A 232 19.48 -0.47 -1.06
N VAL A 233 18.16 -0.46 -0.83
CA VAL A 233 17.56 -0.97 0.42
C VAL A 233 17.89 -2.45 0.63
N LEU A 234 17.82 -3.27 -0.42
CA LEU A 234 18.23 -4.67 -0.36
C LEU A 234 19.72 -4.83 -0.01
N ALA A 235 20.59 -4.03 -0.65
CA ALA A 235 22.02 -4.05 -0.38
C ALA A 235 22.32 -3.65 1.09
N ILE A 236 21.61 -2.65 1.61
CA ILE A 236 21.68 -2.24 3.01
C ILE A 236 21.25 -3.39 3.92
N ARG A 237 20.11 -4.05 3.65
CA ARG A 237 19.65 -5.20 4.44
C ARG A 237 20.70 -6.30 4.50
N HIS A 238 21.23 -6.73 3.35
CA HIS A 238 22.26 -7.78 3.30
C HIS A 238 23.55 -7.41 4.03
N ARG A 239 23.87 -6.12 4.14
CA ARG A 239 25.00 -5.65 4.96
C ARG A 239 24.64 -5.74 6.44
N LEU A 240 23.48 -5.24 6.85
CA LEU A 240 23.01 -5.29 8.23
C LEU A 240 22.86 -6.73 8.75
N GLU A 241 22.39 -7.68 7.94
CA GLU A 241 22.26 -9.10 8.31
C GLU A 241 23.62 -9.76 8.60
N ARG A 242 24.73 -9.21 8.08
CA ARG A 242 26.08 -9.67 8.41
C ARG A 242 26.62 -9.04 9.69
N GLU A 243 26.13 -7.85 10.04
CA GLU A 243 26.57 -7.06 11.19
C GLU A 243 25.79 -7.41 12.47
N TYR A 244 24.50 -7.71 12.33
CA TYR A 244 23.59 -8.00 13.44
C TYR A 244 23.11 -9.46 13.39
N PRO A 245 23.17 -10.21 14.50
CA PRO A 245 22.64 -11.56 14.55
C PRO A 245 21.11 -11.55 14.50
N GLY A 246 20.53 -12.21 13.50
CA GLY A 246 19.08 -12.39 13.38
C GLY A 246 18.48 -11.70 12.15
N GLU A 247 17.15 -11.69 12.11
CA GLU A 247 16.38 -11.03 11.06
C GLU A 247 16.45 -9.50 11.21
N ILE A 248 16.67 -8.80 10.10
CA ILE A 248 16.62 -7.34 10.05
C ILE A 248 15.19 -6.86 9.81
N ASP A 249 14.70 -6.02 10.72
CA ASP A 249 13.50 -5.20 10.57
C ASP A 249 13.90 -3.73 10.72
N PHE A 250 13.71 -2.94 9.65
CA PHE A 250 14.06 -1.52 9.63
C PHE A 250 13.26 -0.68 10.64
N TYR A 251 12.15 -1.18 11.17
CA TYR A 251 11.34 -0.52 12.19
C TYR A 251 11.56 -1.05 13.61
N ARG A 252 12.62 -1.85 13.84
CA ARG A 252 13.00 -2.31 15.18
C ARG A 252 14.38 -1.79 15.57
N SER A 253 14.55 -1.54 16.86
CA SER A 253 15.86 -1.26 17.46
C SER A 253 16.79 -2.48 17.25
N PRO A 254 18.08 -2.29 16.95
CA PRO A 254 18.78 -1.00 16.88
C PRO A 254 18.68 -0.29 15.51
N ILE A 255 18.16 -0.96 14.47
CA ILE A 255 18.22 -0.47 13.09
C ILE A 255 17.40 0.81 12.88
N GLU A 256 16.21 0.90 13.48
CA GLU A 256 15.33 2.06 13.35
C GLU A 256 16.04 3.36 13.75
N GLU A 257 16.84 3.33 14.81
CA GLU A 257 17.54 4.49 15.36
C GLU A 257 18.60 5.03 14.38
N LEU A 258 19.21 4.15 13.57
CA LEU A 258 20.29 4.50 12.66
C LEU A 258 19.83 5.38 11.49
N TRP A 259 18.57 5.22 11.03
CA TRP A 259 18.06 5.95 9.87
C TRP A 259 16.91 6.91 10.18
N ARG A 260 16.14 6.64 11.23
CA ARG A 260 15.03 7.52 11.60
C ARG A 260 15.54 8.81 12.25
N GLY A 261 16.75 8.75 12.84
CA GLY A 261 17.37 9.84 13.59
C GLY A 261 16.60 10.12 14.88
N THR A 262 17.31 10.36 15.97
CA THR A 262 16.71 10.85 17.23
C THR A 262 16.35 12.34 17.17
N GLU A 263 16.57 13.02 16.05
CA GLU A 263 16.26 14.44 15.91
C GLU A 263 14.85 14.63 15.31
N GLU A 264 13.90 15.01 16.17
CA GLU A 264 12.85 15.89 15.68
C GLU A 264 13.54 17.09 15.02
N PRO A 265 13.16 17.49 13.79
CA PRO A 265 13.75 18.67 13.18
C PRO A 265 13.57 19.84 14.15
N SER A 266 14.69 20.49 14.50
CA SER A 266 14.68 21.66 15.34
C SER A 266 13.76 22.73 14.71
N PRO A 267 13.00 23.51 15.51
CA PRO A 267 12.21 24.62 14.99
C PRO A 267 13.08 25.49 14.08
N GLY A 268 12.70 25.60 12.80
CA GLY A 268 13.45 26.35 11.78
C GLY A 268 14.28 25.53 10.79
N SER A 269 14.48 24.22 10.99
CA SER A 269 15.18 23.34 10.03
C SER A 269 14.25 22.72 8.96
N TYR A 270 12.93 22.85 9.14
CA TYR A 270 11.91 22.31 8.24
C TYR A 270 11.22 23.44 7.47
N SER A 271 11.35 23.43 6.15
CA SER A 271 10.86 24.52 5.30
C SER A 271 9.35 24.41 5.00
N PRO A 272 8.65 25.54 4.78
CA PRO A 272 7.28 25.54 4.28
C PRO A 272 7.10 24.76 2.97
N THR A 273 8.13 24.72 2.12
CA THR A 273 8.11 23.95 0.86
C THR A 273 8.05 22.44 1.12
N GLN A 274 8.82 21.93 2.09
CA GLN A 274 8.77 20.52 2.50
C GLN A 274 7.43 20.19 3.16
N ALA A 275 6.90 21.10 3.99
CA ALA A 275 5.59 20.93 4.60
C ALA A 275 4.47 20.75 3.58
N ARG A 276 4.47 21.52 2.48
CA ARG A 276 3.47 21.39 1.41
C ARG A 276 3.53 20.05 0.67
N GLN A 277 4.69 19.39 0.65
CA GLN A 277 4.86 18.07 0.03
C GLN A 277 4.44 16.96 0.99
N ASP A 278 4.73 17.11 2.28
CA ASP A 278 4.43 16.11 3.31
C ASP A 278 2.98 16.16 3.80
N LEU A 279 2.36 17.35 3.77
CA LEU A 279 1.00 17.55 4.24
C LEU A 279 0.01 17.38 3.10
N PHE A 280 -1.00 16.55 3.33
CA PHE A 280 -2.18 16.44 2.46
C PHE A 280 -3.15 17.61 2.70
N LEU A 281 -2.61 18.84 2.67
CA LEU A 281 -3.36 20.08 2.74
C LEU A 281 -3.22 20.81 1.41
N ASP A 282 -4.27 21.53 1.04
CA ASP A 282 -4.17 22.55 0.00
C ASP A 282 -3.05 23.56 0.37
N PRO A 283 -2.12 23.89 -0.55
CA PRO A 283 -0.99 24.78 -0.26
C PRO A 283 -1.41 26.15 0.28
N ASP A 284 -2.47 26.74 -0.28
CA ASP A 284 -2.99 28.04 0.16
C ASP A 284 -3.65 27.95 1.53
N HIS A 285 -4.26 26.81 1.86
CA HIS A 285 -4.75 26.54 3.20
C HIS A 285 -3.59 26.42 4.20
N PHE A 286 -2.52 25.68 3.88
CA PHE A 286 -1.34 25.58 4.75
C PHE A 286 -0.71 26.95 5.03
N ASP A 287 -0.52 27.78 4.01
CA ASP A 287 0.07 29.12 4.15
C ASP A 287 -0.77 30.03 5.05
N ARG A 288 -2.10 29.93 4.98
CA ARG A 288 -3.03 30.64 5.87
C ARG A 288 -2.87 30.21 7.33
N LEU A 289 -2.70 28.91 7.59
CA LEU A 289 -2.47 28.39 8.95
C LEU A 289 -1.15 28.90 9.52
N LEU A 290 -0.08 28.84 8.71
CA LEU A 290 1.25 29.28 9.11
C LEU A 290 1.29 30.80 9.38
N THR A 291 0.68 31.60 8.51
CA THR A 291 0.56 33.06 8.68
C THR A 291 -0.23 33.41 9.93
N SER A 292 -1.32 32.69 10.20
CA SER A 292 -2.16 32.93 11.39
C SER A 292 -1.36 32.74 12.68
N ILE A 293 -0.59 31.66 12.80
CA ILE A 293 0.26 31.45 13.97
C ILE A 293 1.40 32.47 14.05
N LYS A 294 2.08 32.79 12.93
CA LYS A 294 3.13 33.83 12.93
C LYS A 294 2.61 35.20 13.33
N SER A 295 1.34 35.49 13.07
CA SER A 295 0.66 36.72 13.52
C SER A 295 0.27 36.72 15.01
N GLY A 296 0.68 35.73 15.79
CA GLY A 296 0.41 35.62 17.23
C GLY A 296 -0.97 35.07 17.58
N LYS A 297 -1.67 34.44 16.64
CA LYS A 297 -2.99 33.83 16.88
C LYS A 297 -2.85 32.36 17.29
N ASN A 298 -3.76 31.89 18.13
CA ASN A 298 -3.87 30.49 18.49
C ASN A 298 -4.63 29.70 17.41
N LEU A 299 -4.16 28.49 17.09
CA LEU A 299 -4.78 27.62 16.09
C LEU A 299 -5.40 26.39 16.75
N ILE A 300 -6.65 26.08 16.40
CA ILE A 300 -7.32 24.83 16.79
C ILE A 300 -7.55 24.01 15.52
N LEU A 301 -6.88 22.85 15.42
CA LEU A 301 -7.12 21.89 14.35
C LEU A 301 -8.30 21.00 14.72
N GLN A 302 -9.42 21.13 14.01
CA GLN A 302 -10.62 20.33 14.23
C GLN A 302 -10.84 19.33 13.09
N GLY A 303 -11.34 18.14 13.43
CA GLY A 303 -11.67 17.10 12.46
C GLY A 303 -11.85 15.73 13.12
N PRO A 304 -12.43 14.76 12.40
CA PRO A 304 -12.63 13.39 12.89
C PRO A 304 -11.32 12.74 13.41
N PRO A 305 -11.38 11.77 14.34
CA PRO A 305 -10.20 11.02 14.76
C PRO A 305 -9.51 10.36 13.55
N GLY A 306 -8.18 10.35 13.53
CA GLY A 306 -7.40 9.75 12.42
C GLY A 306 -7.11 10.65 11.21
N THR A 307 -7.64 11.88 11.15
CA THR A 307 -7.41 12.82 10.02
C THR A 307 -6.04 13.52 10.02
N GLY A 308 -5.06 13.02 10.76
CA GLY A 308 -3.69 13.55 10.74
C GLY A 308 -3.47 14.88 11.48
N LYS A 309 -4.39 15.34 12.34
CA LYS A 309 -4.25 16.60 13.09
C LYS A 309 -2.92 16.74 13.85
N THR A 310 -2.49 15.70 14.56
CA THR A 310 -1.20 15.67 15.28
C THR A 310 -0.01 15.74 14.32
N PHE A 311 -0.13 15.12 13.16
CA PHE A 311 0.89 15.19 12.10
C PHE A 311 1.01 16.63 11.57
N ILE A 312 -0.12 17.24 11.20
CA ILE A 312 -0.20 18.63 10.73
C ILE A 312 0.37 19.61 11.76
N ALA A 313 -0.03 19.50 13.03
CA ALA A 313 0.43 20.36 14.10
C ALA A 313 1.96 20.35 14.26
N ARG A 314 2.58 19.15 14.22
CA ARG A 314 4.05 19.02 14.32
C ARG A 314 4.77 19.71 13.15
N ARG A 315 4.29 19.54 11.92
CA ARG A 315 4.93 20.14 10.73
C ARG A 315 4.79 21.65 10.69
N ILE A 316 3.64 22.17 11.13
CA ILE A 316 3.46 23.62 11.32
C ILE A 316 4.46 24.14 12.35
N ALA A 317 4.59 23.47 13.50
CA ALA A 317 5.54 23.87 14.55
C ALA A 317 7.00 23.86 14.05
N TRP A 318 7.37 22.91 13.20
CA TRP A 318 8.72 22.86 12.63
C TRP A 318 9.01 23.98 11.61
N CYS A 319 7.97 24.59 11.02
CA CYS A 319 8.07 25.71 10.06
C CYS A 319 8.08 27.11 10.72
N LEU A 320 7.89 27.19 12.04
CA LEU A 320 7.91 28.44 12.80
C LEU A 320 9.34 28.82 13.18
#